data_AF-A0A7S3XP90-F1
#
_entry.id   AF-A0A7S3XP90-F1
#
_cell.length_a   1.000
_cell.length_b   1.000
_cell.length_c   1.000
_cell.angle_alpha   90.00
_cell.angle_beta   90.00
_cell.angle_gamma   90.00
#
_symmetry.space_group_name_H-M   'P 1'
#
loop_
_entity.id
_entity.type
_entity.pdbx_description
1 polymer ?
#
loop_
_entity_poly.entity_id
_entity_poly.type
_entity_poly.pdbx_seq_one_letter_code
_entity_poly.pdbx_strand_id
1 'polypeptide(L)'
;MVIADSHIGMSLNFYPGGASGTNDEVEIHLSSSHFIGTSALSTCDASLECRASAMDDNLGLECGSLLGGENIRRVGIMTPQFTDRGKTCHFEADCDFPSGRPINMISRECSMPWEHRYGMGMGVRRGIFNMTDVTFFGFKGKNGSDCGMDSVAIINNPSQIDYTPAFHANGITWAETPEDGKFLLNLKNGYTDFYAVMELTYNDGIDMMVFYDEDGTLLGNGAGSTLTTNLLLAAEDPYCSNQADWGAYECDPNTINLRPGVFESLDTDRGGRRIGPVKITPQNGLNENQTYWSAGPIDEMCSIDMHFSQFNMYWQANTTSTLYCTGTAPSNMRIKFYSNDPSESVLLKIWT
;
A
#
# COMPACT_ATOMS: atom_id res chain seq x y z
N MET A 1 -23.08 -13.29 -19.81
CA MET A 1 -22.58 -12.53 -18.66
C MET A 1 -21.21 -13.10 -18.37
N VAL A 2 -20.15 -12.38 -18.75
CA VAL A 2 -18.77 -12.84 -18.59
C VAL A 2 -18.04 -11.69 -17.93
N ILE A 3 -17.28 -12.01 -16.89
CA ILE A 3 -16.60 -11.08 -16.00
C ILE A 3 -15.19 -10.92 -16.55
N ALA A 4 -14.72 -9.70 -16.73
CA ALA A 4 -13.30 -9.44 -16.89
C ALA A 4 -12.74 -9.30 -15.47
N ASP A 5 -12.05 -10.31 -15.00
CA ASP A 5 -11.38 -10.30 -13.70
C ASP A 5 -9.89 -10.48 -14.00
N SER A 6 -9.06 -9.53 -13.54
CA SER A 6 -7.67 -9.86 -13.30
C SER A 6 -7.67 -10.96 -12.23
N HIS A 7 -7.01 -12.08 -12.49
CA HIS A 7 -7.00 -13.18 -11.51
C HIS A 7 -6.01 -12.81 -10.40
N ILE A 8 -6.54 -12.36 -9.26
CA ILE A 8 -5.75 -12.02 -8.07
C ILE A 8 -5.68 -13.25 -7.17
N GLY A 9 -4.47 -13.77 -6.95
CA GLY A 9 -4.24 -14.94 -6.10
C GLY A 9 -4.55 -14.68 -4.63
N MET A 10 -4.22 -13.48 -4.14
CA MET A 10 -4.56 -13.04 -2.79
C MET A 10 -4.81 -11.53 -2.74
N SER A 11 -5.97 -11.17 -2.21
CA SER A 11 -6.37 -9.82 -1.80
C SER A 11 -6.85 -9.91 -0.35
N LEU A 12 -6.26 -9.13 0.55
CA LEU A 12 -6.59 -9.16 1.98
C LEU A 12 -7.16 -7.82 2.42
N ASN A 13 -8.32 -7.87 3.06
CA ASN A 13 -9.04 -6.71 3.54
C ASN A 13 -9.32 -6.88 5.03
N PHE A 14 -8.72 -6.02 5.86
CA PHE A 14 -8.79 -6.11 7.31
C PHE A 14 -9.63 -4.98 7.90
N TYR A 15 -10.58 -5.37 8.75
CA TYR A 15 -11.33 -4.47 9.62
C TYR A 15 -10.87 -4.68 11.08
N PRO A 16 -9.94 -3.87 11.60
CA PRO A 16 -9.42 -3.99 12.97
C PRO A 16 -10.41 -3.65 14.10
N GLY A 17 -11.66 -3.25 13.82
CA GLY A 17 -12.67 -2.90 14.83
C GLY A 17 -12.72 -1.40 15.18
N GLY A 18 -13.93 -0.84 15.30
CA GLY A 18 -14.19 0.61 15.28
C GLY A 18 -13.96 1.40 16.59
N ALA A 19 -13.88 2.73 16.42
CA ALA A 19 -13.99 3.89 17.33
C ALA A 19 -13.30 3.90 18.72
N SER A 20 -12.95 2.77 19.34
CA SER A 20 -12.48 2.71 20.74
C SER A 20 -11.15 1.99 20.96
N GLY A 21 -10.62 1.29 19.94
CA GLY A 21 -9.32 0.62 20.02
C GLY A 21 -8.54 0.80 18.73
N THR A 22 -7.56 1.71 18.72
CA THR A 22 -6.52 1.68 17.68
C THR A 22 -5.59 0.52 18.01
N ASN A 23 -5.57 -0.52 17.17
CA ASN A 23 -4.57 -1.58 17.26
C ASN A 23 -3.19 -0.94 17.06
N ASP A 24 -2.30 -1.21 18.01
CA ASP A 24 -0.96 -0.66 17.92
C ASP A 24 -0.18 -1.30 16.78
N GLU A 25 -0.37 -2.61 16.64
CA GLU A 25 0.32 -3.43 15.67
C GLU A 25 -0.64 -4.50 15.13
N VAL A 26 -0.58 -4.74 13.82
CA VAL A 26 -1.24 -5.86 13.15
C VAL A 26 -0.21 -6.57 12.30
N GLU A 27 -0.01 -7.85 12.57
CA GLU A 27 0.89 -8.70 11.80
C GLU A 27 0.09 -9.67 10.93
N ILE A 28 0.50 -9.80 9.67
CA ILE A 28 -0.03 -10.74 8.70
C ILE A 28 1.10 -11.69 8.36
N HIS A 29 0.90 -12.98 8.57
CA HIS A 29 1.91 -14.01 8.25
C HIS A 29 1.44 -14.87 7.09
N LEU A 30 2.21 -14.82 6.00
CA LEU A 30 2.08 -15.69 4.85
C LEU A 30 3.26 -16.64 4.84
N SER A 31 3.01 -17.92 5.08
CA SER A 31 4.05 -18.94 5.18
C SER A 31 3.84 -20.10 4.21
N SER A 32 4.93 -20.66 3.69
CA SER A 32 4.95 -21.92 2.92
C SER A 32 3.91 -21.96 1.78
N SER A 33 3.82 -20.87 1.03
CA SER A 33 2.73 -20.62 0.07
C SER A 33 3.26 -20.57 -1.36
N HIS A 34 2.43 -20.98 -2.32
CA HIS A 34 2.77 -21.00 -3.74
C HIS A 34 1.75 -20.16 -4.53
N PHE A 35 2.23 -19.13 -5.21
CA PHE A 35 1.46 -18.31 -6.13
C PHE A 35 1.84 -18.70 -7.55
N ILE A 36 0.87 -19.19 -8.30
CA ILE A 36 1.07 -19.73 -9.65
C ILE A 36 0.35 -18.81 -10.64
N GLY A 37 1.14 -18.13 -11.47
CA GLY A 37 0.68 -17.35 -12.60
C GLY A 37 0.43 -18.25 -13.83
N THR A 38 1.14 -17.96 -14.90
CA THR A 38 0.96 -18.61 -16.21
C THR A 38 1.87 -19.84 -16.34
N SER A 39 1.23 -20.96 -16.67
CA SER A 39 1.87 -22.26 -16.93
C SER A 39 1.64 -22.70 -18.37
N ALA A 40 2.30 -23.78 -18.80
CA ALA A 40 2.10 -24.39 -20.13
C ALA A 40 0.65 -24.86 -20.41
N LEU A 41 -0.18 -25.00 -19.38
CA LEU A 41 -1.60 -25.35 -19.50
C LEU A 41 -2.52 -24.13 -19.57
N SER A 42 -1.99 -22.92 -19.41
CA SER A 42 -2.78 -21.69 -19.45
C SER A 42 -3.24 -21.43 -20.87
N THR A 43 -4.54 -21.34 -21.09
CA THR A 43 -5.11 -20.98 -22.40
C THR A 43 -5.46 -19.50 -22.45
N CYS A 44 -5.69 -18.99 -23.66
CA CYS A 44 -6.10 -17.61 -23.93
C CYS A 44 -7.61 -17.53 -24.25
N ASP A 45 -8.41 -18.52 -23.87
CA ASP A 45 -9.81 -18.61 -24.32
C ASP A 45 -10.77 -17.75 -23.47
N ALA A 46 -10.29 -17.26 -22.32
CA ALA A 46 -11.04 -16.48 -21.34
C ALA A 46 -10.17 -15.41 -20.66
N SER A 47 -10.84 -14.43 -20.07
CA SER A 47 -10.24 -13.29 -19.34
C SER A 47 -9.32 -12.43 -20.22
N LEU A 48 -9.67 -12.24 -21.50
CA LEU A 48 -8.94 -11.38 -22.45
C LEU A 48 -9.63 -10.06 -22.80
N GLU A 49 -10.92 -9.94 -22.48
CA GLU A 49 -11.73 -8.81 -22.89
C GLU A 49 -12.61 -8.33 -21.74
N CYS A 50 -12.72 -7.02 -21.65
CA CYS A 50 -13.63 -6.31 -20.77
C CYS A 50 -15.09 -6.62 -21.08
N ARG A 51 -15.85 -7.15 -20.11
CA ARG A 51 -17.26 -7.53 -20.33
C ARG A 51 -18.22 -7.13 -19.20
N ALA A 52 -17.72 -6.43 -18.18
CA ALA A 52 -18.51 -5.76 -17.15
C ALA A 52 -18.34 -4.25 -17.32
N SER A 53 -19.43 -3.48 -17.33
CA SER A 53 -19.38 -2.01 -17.42
C SER A 53 -19.95 -1.41 -16.14
N ALA A 54 -19.32 -0.36 -15.62
CA ALA A 54 -19.92 0.52 -14.62
C ALA A 54 -20.86 1.54 -15.32
N MET A 55 -21.63 2.32 -14.54
CA MET A 55 -22.57 3.32 -15.11
C MET A 55 -21.87 4.48 -15.83
N ASP A 56 -20.63 4.75 -15.47
CA ASP A 56 -19.72 5.75 -16.00
C ASP A 56 -18.77 5.18 -17.07
N ASP A 57 -18.38 3.91 -16.98
CA ASP A 57 -17.61 3.19 -18.01
C ASP A 57 -18.49 2.68 -19.18
N ASN A 58 -19.13 3.62 -19.91
CA ASN A 58 -20.03 3.29 -21.02
C ASN A 58 -19.34 2.63 -22.22
N LEU A 59 -18.01 2.67 -22.29
CA LEU A 59 -17.21 2.07 -23.34
C LEU A 59 -16.58 0.73 -22.93
N GLY A 60 -16.65 0.35 -21.64
CA GLY A 60 -16.02 -0.86 -21.13
C GLY A 60 -14.50 -0.81 -21.26
N LEU A 61 -13.89 0.35 -20.99
CA LEU A 61 -12.44 0.55 -21.07
C LEU A 61 -11.72 0.14 -19.78
N GLU A 62 -12.37 0.25 -18.62
CA GLU A 62 -11.80 -0.03 -17.29
C GLU A 62 -12.47 -1.21 -16.58
N CYS A 63 -13.57 -1.71 -17.12
CA CYS A 63 -14.29 -2.91 -16.69
C CYS A 63 -14.93 -2.87 -15.31
N GLY A 64 -14.91 -1.72 -14.64
CA GLY A 64 -15.09 -1.70 -13.19
C GLY A 64 -14.13 -2.69 -12.49
N SER A 65 -12.94 -2.91 -13.06
CA SER A 65 -11.85 -3.67 -12.45
C SER A 65 -10.88 -2.68 -11.84
N LEU A 66 -10.43 -2.95 -10.60
CA LEU A 66 -9.46 -2.12 -9.90
C LEU A 66 -8.14 -1.95 -10.69
N LEU A 67 -7.85 -2.94 -11.54
CA LEU A 67 -6.64 -3.04 -12.34
C LEU A 67 -6.94 -2.95 -13.85
N GLY A 68 -8.18 -2.60 -14.23
CA GLY A 68 -8.64 -2.58 -15.61
C GLY A 68 -7.84 -1.62 -16.49
N GLY A 69 -7.41 -0.49 -15.92
CA GLY A 69 -6.54 0.47 -16.60
C GLY A 69 -5.11 -0.02 -16.87
N GLU A 70 -4.66 -1.09 -16.21
CA GLU A 70 -3.26 -1.54 -16.25
C GLU A 70 -3.01 -2.68 -17.25
N ASN A 71 -4.05 -3.16 -17.97
CA ASN A 71 -3.95 -4.29 -18.89
C ASN A 71 -3.35 -5.56 -18.24
N ILE A 72 -3.75 -5.85 -16.99
CA ILE A 72 -3.22 -6.96 -16.19
C ILE A 72 -4.18 -8.15 -16.20
N ARG A 73 -3.63 -9.33 -16.48
CA ARG A 73 -4.37 -10.59 -16.46
C ARG A 73 -4.26 -11.34 -15.14
N ARG A 74 -3.07 -11.38 -14.54
CA ARG A 74 -2.80 -12.18 -13.34
C ARG A 74 -1.94 -11.41 -12.35
N VAL A 75 -2.33 -11.53 -11.08
CA VAL A 75 -1.65 -10.97 -9.92
C VAL A 75 -1.46 -12.08 -8.89
N GLY A 76 -0.26 -12.23 -8.35
CA GLY A 76 -0.03 -13.16 -7.23
C GLY A 76 -0.64 -12.61 -5.95
N ILE A 77 -0.09 -11.49 -5.48
CA ILE A 77 -0.47 -10.78 -4.27
C ILE A 77 -0.78 -9.33 -4.63
N MET A 78 -1.94 -8.86 -4.20
CA MET A 78 -2.24 -7.45 -4.10
C MET A 78 -2.00 -6.98 -2.67
N THR A 79 -1.39 -5.80 -2.48
CA THR A 79 -1.04 -5.34 -1.12
C THR A 79 -2.27 -5.29 -0.21
N PRO A 80 -2.13 -5.65 1.08
CA PRO A 80 -3.25 -5.67 2.01
C PRO A 80 -3.84 -4.29 2.22
N GLN A 81 -5.13 -4.28 2.49
CA GLN A 81 -5.88 -3.09 2.83
C GLN A 81 -6.35 -3.13 4.29
N PHE A 82 -6.21 -2.00 4.98
CA PHE A 82 -6.83 -1.75 6.28
C PHE A 82 -7.94 -0.73 6.13
N THR A 83 -9.12 -1.06 6.63
CA THR A 83 -10.32 -0.22 6.54
C THR A 83 -10.95 -0.08 7.91
N ASP A 84 -11.55 1.07 8.20
CA ASP A 84 -12.32 1.34 9.42
C ASP A 84 -13.80 0.94 9.29
N ARG A 85 -14.18 0.27 8.19
CA ARG A 85 -15.53 -0.29 7.98
C ARG A 85 -15.49 -1.66 7.35
N GLY A 86 -16.39 -2.54 7.80
CA GLY A 86 -16.56 -3.85 7.18
C GLY A 86 -17.05 -3.73 5.73
N LYS A 87 -16.24 -4.17 4.77
CA LYS A 87 -16.60 -4.18 3.33
C LYS A 87 -17.57 -5.31 2.95
N THR A 88 -17.68 -6.34 3.79
CA THR A 88 -18.57 -7.48 3.61
C THR A 88 -19.56 -7.57 4.76
N CYS A 89 -20.83 -7.28 4.46
CA CYS A 89 -21.99 -7.35 5.37
C CYS A 89 -21.92 -6.44 6.61
N HIS A 90 -23.01 -5.69 6.80
CA HIS A 90 -23.22 -4.69 7.85
C HIS A 90 -22.90 -5.20 9.25
N PHE A 91 -21.98 -4.53 9.96
CA PHE A 91 -21.98 -4.49 11.42
C PHE A 91 -22.77 -3.25 11.85
N GLU A 92 -24.10 -3.32 11.78
CA GLU A 92 -24.94 -2.41 12.55
C GLU A 92 -25.21 -3.05 13.91
N ALA A 93 -24.85 -2.33 14.97
CA ALA A 93 -24.87 -2.76 16.34
C ALA A 93 -26.28 -2.95 16.94
N ASP A 94 -27.32 -3.17 16.13
CA ASP A 94 -28.70 -3.18 16.63
C ASP A 94 -29.67 -4.19 16.01
N CYS A 95 -29.23 -5.20 15.23
CA CYS A 95 -30.17 -6.23 14.74
C CYS A 95 -29.56 -7.64 14.70
N ASP A 96 -30.10 -8.51 15.57
CA ASP A 96 -29.94 -9.98 15.52
C ASP A 96 -30.35 -10.54 14.13
N PHE A 97 -29.49 -11.40 13.57
CA PHE A 97 -29.64 -12.32 12.42
C PHE A 97 -29.04 -11.95 11.04
N PRO A 98 -28.47 -12.94 10.32
CA PRO A 98 -27.65 -12.74 9.13
C PRO A 98 -28.52 -12.43 7.91
N SER A 99 -28.26 -11.29 7.25
CA SER A 99 -28.89 -10.96 5.98
C SER A 99 -27.86 -10.47 4.96
N GLY A 100 -27.31 -11.41 4.19
CA GLY A 100 -26.78 -11.09 2.87
C GLY A 100 -27.95 -10.91 1.90
N ARG A 101 -28.41 -9.67 1.65
CA ARG A 101 -29.36 -9.31 0.57
C ARG A 101 -29.15 -7.86 0.07
N PRO A 102 -29.57 -7.54 -1.16
CA PRO A 102 -28.74 -6.85 -2.16
C PRO A 102 -28.80 -5.30 -2.17
N ILE A 103 -27.91 -4.77 -3.00
CA ILE A 103 -27.46 -3.41 -3.40
C ILE A 103 -28.45 -2.22 -3.43
N ASN A 104 -29.71 -2.33 -3.00
CA ASN A 104 -30.72 -1.30 -3.29
C ASN A 104 -31.26 -0.49 -2.09
N MET A 105 -30.54 -0.39 -0.97
CA MET A 105 -30.76 0.74 -0.06
C MET A 105 -29.96 1.95 -0.54
N ILE A 106 -30.67 3.04 -0.76
CA ILE A 106 -30.20 4.31 -1.32
C ILE A 106 -29.33 5.01 -0.27
N SER A 107 -28.09 4.55 -0.14
CA SER A 107 -26.92 5.40 0.06
C SER A 107 -26.25 5.51 -1.32
N ARG A 108 -26.69 6.50 -2.11
CA ARG A 108 -26.06 6.91 -3.39
C ARG A 108 -24.57 7.18 -3.14
N GLU A 109 -23.58 6.89 -3.98
CA GLU A 109 -23.48 6.41 -5.36
C GLU A 109 -21.98 6.02 -5.53
N CYS A 110 -21.60 4.77 -5.26
CA CYS A 110 -20.29 4.25 -5.70
C CYS A 110 -20.50 2.78 -6.14
N SER A 111 -20.49 2.56 -7.46
CA SER A 111 -20.58 1.22 -8.06
C SER A 111 -19.31 0.40 -7.81
N MET A 112 -19.41 -0.90 -8.10
CA MET A 112 -18.28 -1.84 -8.09
C MET A 112 -17.03 -1.32 -8.83
N PRO A 113 -15.83 -1.79 -8.47
CA PRO A 113 -15.55 -2.94 -7.59
C PRO A 113 -15.53 -2.59 -6.09
N TRP A 114 -15.84 -3.58 -5.26
CA TRP A 114 -16.02 -3.46 -3.81
C TRP A 114 -14.79 -2.89 -3.08
N GLU A 115 -13.61 -2.92 -3.70
CA GLU A 115 -12.41 -2.37 -3.08
C GLU A 115 -12.37 -0.83 -3.11
N HIS A 116 -13.05 -0.15 -4.05
CA HIS A 116 -13.20 1.34 -4.04
C HIS A 116 -14.05 1.86 -2.88
N ARG A 117 -14.66 0.98 -2.08
CA ARG A 117 -15.50 1.37 -0.95
C ARG A 117 -14.62 1.63 0.26
N TYR A 118 -14.75 2.81 0.86
CA TYR A 118 -14.41 3.12 2.25
C TYR A 118 -12.99 2.74 2.66
N GLY A 119 -12.13 3.74 2.72
CA GLY A 119 -10.78 3.60 3.22
C GLY A 119 -10.37 4.84 3.97
N MET A 120 -11.05 5.19 5.07
CA MET A 120 -10.36 5.96 6.08
C MET A 120 -9.59 4.99 6.96
N GLY A 121 -8.29 4.92 6.74
CA GLY A 121 -7.40 4.46 7.81
C GLY A 121 -7.52 5.44 9.01
N MET A 122 -7.38 5.05 10.27
CA MET A 122 -6.46 4.03 10.76
C MET A 122 -6.88 3.51 12.14
N GLY A 123 -7.50 2.33 12.16
CA GLY A 123 -7.56 1.46 13.34
C GLY A 123 -6.25 0.72 13.59
N VAL A 124 -5.20 0.94 12.79
CA VAL A 124 -3.87 0.31 12.90
C VAL A 124 -2.80 1.39 12.88
N ARG A 125 -1.87 1.38 13.85
CA ARG A 125 -0.67 2.25 13.80
C ARG A 125 0.47 1.63 13.00
N ARG A 126 0.71 0.34 13.18
CA ARG A 126 1.74 -0.41 12.46
C ARG A 126 1.17 -1.71 11.91
N GLY A 127 1.15 -1.85 10.60
CA GLY A 127 0.90 -3.08 9.88
C GLY A 127 2.21 -3.70 9.40
N ILE A 128 2.34 -5.01 9.57
CA ILE A 128 3.50 -5.80 9.14
C ILE A 128 3.00 -6.96 8.29
N PHE A 129 3.58 -7.15 7.11
CA PHE A 129 3.29 -8.27 6.23
C PHE A 129 4.52 -9.17 6.10
N ASN A 130 4.53 -10.27 6.85
CA ASN A 130 5.61 -11.24 6.89
C ASN A 130 5.39 -12.34 5.84
N MET A 131 6.31 -12.47 4.90
CA MET A 131 6.37 -13.53 3.89
C MET A 131 7.53 -14.47 4.20
N THR A 132 7.23 -15.74 4.41
CA THR A 132 8.24 -16.77 4.70
C THR A 132 8.03 -17.99 3.81
N ASP A 133 9.06 -18.45 3.11
CA ASP A 133 9.00 -19.62 2.23
C ASP A 133 7.89 -19.50 1.16
N VAL A 134 7.85 -18.38 0.45
CA VAL A 134 6.83 -18.09 -0.58
C VAL A 134 7.42 -18.27 -1.97
N THR A 135 6.75 -19.06 -2.81
CA THR A 135 7.16 -19.28 -4.20
C THR A 135 6.24 -18.55 -5.17
N PHE A 136 6.82 -17.76 -6.07
CA PHE A 136 6.12 -17.16 -7.21
C PHE A 136 6.56 -17.85 -8.49
N PHE A 137 5.61 -18.52 -9.15
CA PHE A 137 5.84 -19.27 -10.36
C PHE A 137 5.10 -18.68 -11.55
N GLY A 138 5.81 -18.40 -12.64
CA GLY A 138 5.19 -18.20 -13.95
C GLY A 138 4.49 -16.85 -14.17
N PHE A 139 4.82 -15.80 -13.41
CA PHE A 139 4.37 -14.44 -13.73
C PHE A 139 5.20 -13.92 -14.89
N LYS A 140 4.59 -13.51 -16.01
CA LYS A 140 5.31 -13.35 -17.29
C LYS A 140 5.83 -11.94 -17.57
N GLY A 141 5.64 -11.00 -16.66
CA GLY A 141 6.14 -9.64 -16.82
C GLY A 141 5.20 -8.76 -17.61
N LYS A 142 5.76 -7.64 -18.07
CA LYS A 142 5.05 -6.62 -18.82
C LYS A 142 5.16 -6.90 -20.31
N ASN A 143 4.45 -6.11 -21.12
CA ASN A 143 4.43 -6.17 -22.59
C ASN A 143 3.57 -7.30 -23.17
N GLY A 144 2.48 -7.67 -22.49
CA GLY A 144 1.48 -8.55 -23.08
C GLY A 144 1.93 -10.00 -23.22
N SER A 145 2.93 -10.44 -22.45
CA SER A 145 3.51 -11.78 -22.52
C SER A 145 2.55 -12.88 -22.06
N ASP A 146 1.45 -12.52 -21.42
CA ASP A 146 0.38 -13.41 -20.98
C ASP A 146 -0.90 -13.16 -21.78
N CYS A 147 -0.97 -13.77 -22.97
CA CYS A 147 -2.10 -13.64 -23.90
C CYS A 147 -2.41 -12.18 -24.31
N GLY A 148 -1.39 -11.34 -24.49
CA GLY A 148 -1.55 -9.93 -24.86
C GLY A 148 -1.73 -8.99 -23.65
N MET A 149 -1.68 -9.51 -22.42
CA MET A 149 -1.74 -8.75 -21.18
C MET A 149 -0.55 -9.02 -20.26
N ASP A 150 -0.40 -8.17 -19.24
CA ASP A 150 0.68 -8.23 -18.27
C ASP A 150 0.35 -9.21 -17.12
N SER A 151 1.39 -9.80 -16.52
CA SER A 151 1.24 -10.71 -15.38
C SER A 151 2.36 -10.47 -14.37
N VAL A 152 1.97 -10.10 -13.15
CA VAL A 152 2.90 -9.63 -12.10
C VAL A 152 2.67 -10.37 -10.78
N ALA A 153 3.73 -10.63 -10.04
CA ALA A 153 3.64 -11.39 -8.80
C ALA A 153 3.11 -10.55 -7.63
N ILE A 154 3.61 -9.32 -7.46
CA ILE A 154 3.20 -8.41 -6.40
C ILE A 154 2.79 -7.06 -7.01
N ILE A 155 1.62 -6.56 -6.63
CA ILE A 155 1.09 -5.28 -7.08
C ILE A 155 0.60 -4.43 -5.91
N ASN A 156 0.75 -3.12 -5.98
CA ASN A 156 0.07 -2.24 -5.02
C ASN A 156 -1.45 -2.31 -5.22
N ASN A 157 -2.19 -2.21 -4.11
CA ASN A 157 -3.64 -2.05 -4.16
C ASN A 157 -3.98 -0.57 -4.44
N PRO A 158 -4.51 -0.22 -5.63
CA PRO A 158 -4.88 1.16 -5.92
C PRO A 158 -5.98 1.68 -5.01
N SER A 159 -6.79 0.83 -4.37
CA SER A 159 -7.83 1.29 -3.44
C SER A 159 -7.30 1.67 -2.05
N GLN A 160 -5.99 1.57 -1.82
CA GLN A 160 -5.37 1.85 -0.54
C GLN A 160 -4.41 3.05 -0.65
N ILE A 161 -4.98 4.24 -0.65
CA ILE A 161 -4.25 5.52 -0.82
C ILE A 161 -3.56 6.02 0.43
N ASP A 162 -4.01 5.58 1.60
CA ASP A 162 -3.56 6.17 2.87
C ASP A 162 -2.45 5.36 3.54
N TYR A 163 -2.42 4.04 3.31
CA TYR A 163 -1.54 3.18 4.09
C TYR A 163 -1.30 1.79 3.49
N THR A 164 -0.04 1.47 3.19
CA THR A 164 0.39 0.09 2.89
C THR A 164 1.27 -0.43 4.04
N PRO A 165 1.06 -1.66 4.55
CA PRO A 165 1.94 -2.23 5.57
C PRO A 165 3.37 -2.41 5.04
N ALA A 166 4.33 -2.41 5.95
CA ALA A 166 5.70 -2.80 5.60
C ALA A 166 5.77 -4.31 5.33
N PHE A 167 6.47 -4.70 4.27
CA PHE A 167 6.67 -6.10 3.91
C PHE A 167 8.01 -6.58 4.43
N HIS A 168 8.03 -7.79 5.00
CA HIS A 168 9.22 -8.49 5.45
C HIS A 168 9.26 -9.81 4.71
N ALA A 169 10.31 -10.06 3.93
CA ALA A 169 10.41 -11.21 3.06
C ALA A 169 11.62 -12.06 3.40
N ASN A 170 11.40 -13.37 3.46
CA ASN A 170 12.42 -14.37 3.77
C ASN A 170 12.07 -15.68 3.04
N GLY A 171 13.03 -16.35 2.41
CA GLY A 171 12.80 -17.59 1.68
C GLY A 171 11.92 -17.45 0.44
N ILE A 172 12.04 -16.33 -0.30
CA ILE A 172 11.28 -16.12 -1.54
C ILE A 172 11.91 -16.89 -2.69
N THR A 173 11.10 -17.64 -3.42
CA THR A 173 11.55 -18.37 -4.62
C THR A 173 10.88 -17.80 -5.86
N TRP A 174 11.69 -17.25 -6.76
CA TRP A 174 11.27 -16.84 -8.10
C TRP A 174 11.52 -17.95 -9.10
N ALA A 175 10.46 -18.51 -9.70
CA ALA A 175 10.56 -19.56 -10.69
C ALA A 175 9.81 -19.16 -11.97
N GLU A 176 10.46 -19.24 -13.13
CA GLU A 176 9.87 -18.82 -14.42
C GLU A 176 9.21 -17.43 -14.42
N THR A 177 9.70 -16.55 -13.55
CA THR A 177 9.24 -15.17 -13.37
C THR A 177 10.40 -14.25 -13.73
N PRO A 178 10.33 -13.49 -14.83
CA PRO A 178 11.35 -12.51 -15.19
C PRO A 178 11.30 -11.31 -14.23
N GLU A 179 12.33 -10.48 -14.26
CA GLU A 179 12.47 -9.33 -13.37
C GLU A 179 11.27 -8.36 -13.44
N ASP A 180 10.79 -8.05 -14.65
CA ASP A 180 9.62 -7.19 -14.87
C ASP A 180 8.28 -7.85 -14.50
N GLY A 181 8.29 -9.14 -14.12
CA GLY A 181 7.14 -9.89 -13.61
C GLY A 181 7.09 -9.99 -12.09
N LYS A 182 8.11 -9.51 -11.37
CA LYS A 182 8.12 -9.57 -9.90
C LYS A 182 7.20 -8.53 -9.27
N PHE A 183 7.31 -7.28 -9.71
CA PHE A 183 6.66 -6.15 -9.05
C PHE A 183 6.01 -5.19 -10.03
N LEU A 184 4.87 -4.63 -9.61
CA LEU A 184 4.29 -3.44 -10.18
C LEU A 184 3.73 -2.59 -9.03
N LEU A 185 4.58 -1.74 -8.45
CA LEU A 185 4.26 -0.98 -7.24
C LEU A 185 3.80 0.45 -7.52
N ASN A 186 3.98 0.89 -8.77
CA ASN A 186 3.49 2.17 -9.26
C ASN A 186 2.66 1.92 -10.53
N LEU A 187 1.34 2.11 -10.43
CA LEU A 187 0.39 1.87 -11.51
C LEU A 187 0.36 3.07 -12.45
N LYS A 188 0.32 2.82 -13.77
CA LYS A 188 0.31 3.86 -14.79
C LYS A 188 -0.93 4.75 -14.73
N ASN A 189 -2.06 4.19 -14.28
CA ASN A 189 -3.36 4.82 -14.12
C ASN A 189 -3.75 4.98 -12.64
N GLY A 190 -2.80 4.89 -11.71
CA GLY A 190 -3.03 5.06 -10.29
C GLY A 190 -3.41 6.50 -9.90
N TYR A 191 -4.61 6.95 -10.33
CA TYR A 191 -5.28 8.25 -10.13
C TYR A 191 -5.23 9.27 -11.28
N THR A 192 -5.96 9.02 -12.37
CA THR A 192 -6.27 10.09 -13.35
C THR A 192 -7.71 10.62 -13.36
N ASP A 193 -8.73 9.96 -12.77
CA ASP A 193 -10.11 10.37 -13.09
C ASP A 193 -11.12 10.64 -11.96
N PHE A 194 -10.71 10.67 -10.69
CA PHE A 194 -11.54 11.31 -9.64
C PHE A 194 -10.75 12.18 -8.66
N TYR A 195 -9.52 11.78 -8.33
CA TYR A 195 -8.62 12.59 -7.51
C TYR A 195 -7.68 13.50 -8.31
N ALA A 196 -7.62 13.39 -9.64
CA ALA A 196 -6.88 14.37 -10.46
C ALA A 196 -7.46 15.79 -10.37
N VAL A 197 -8.69 15.94 -9.84
CA VAL A 197 -9.31 17.25 -9.57
C VAL A 197 -8.84 17.85 -8.24
N MET A 198 -8.13 17.08 -7.41
CA MET A 198 -7.34 17.58 -6.29
C MET A 198 -5.86 17.36 -6.63
N GLU A 199 -5.16 18.42 -7.03
CA GLU A 199 -3.70 18.48 -7.16
C GLU A 199 -2.98 18.25 -5.81
N LEU A 200 -3.31 17.19 -5.08
CA LEU A 200 -2.58 16.69 -3.94
C LEU A 200 -1.86 15.43 -4.42
N THR A 201 -0.63 15.66 -4.85
CA THR A 201 0.36 14.69 -5.34
C THR A 201 0.82 13.71 -4.26
N TYR A 202 -0.03 13.34 -3.30
CA TYR A 202 0.35 12.74 -2.03
C TYR A 202 -0.48 11.49 -1.79
N ASN A 203 0.13 10.31 -1.95
CA ASN A 203 -0.49 9.01 -1.73
C ASN A 203 0.40 8.24 -0.75
N ASP A 204 0.14 8.39 0.55
CA ASP A 204 0.92 7.75 1.60
C ASP A 204 0.93 6.21 1.46
N GLY A 205 -0.12 5.62 0.88
CA GLY A 205 -0.21 4.19 0.59
C GLY A 205 0.85 3.72 -0.39
N ILE A 206 1.21 4.53 -1.39
CA ILE A 206 2.32 4.26 -2.30
C ILE A 206 3.61 4.83 -1.71
N ASP A 207 3.65 6.10 -1.33
CA ASP A 207 4.85 6.83 -0.92
C ASP A 207 5.50 6.31 0.38
N MET A 208 4.77 5.53 1.19
CA MET A 208 5.27 4.89 2.41
C MET A 208 5.38 3.37 2.27
N MET A 209 5.41 2.86 1.04
CA MET A 209 5.62 1.43 0.80
C MET A 209 7.09 1.06 0.92
N VAL A 210 7.38 0.07 1.77
CA VAL A 210 8.73 -0.47 1.98
C VAL A 210 8.67 -2.00 2.06
N PHE A 211 9.59 -2.66 1.37
CA PHE A 211 9.87 -4.09 1.52
C PHE A 211 11.27 -4.27 2.08
N TYR A 212 11.38 -5.09 3.11
CA TYR A 212 12.65 -5.57 3.67
C TYR A 212 12.89 -6.98 3.15
N ASP A 213 13.99 -7.16 2.43
CA ASP A 213 14.49 -8.48 2.02
C ASP A 213 15.45 -8.99 3.08
N GLU A 214 14.95 -9.80 4.01
CA GLU A 214 15.69 -10.19 5.22
C GLU A 214 16.85 -11.14 4.93
N ASP A 215 16.76 -11.93 3.86
CA ASP A 215 17.75 -12.95 3.50
C ASP A 215 18.34 -12.79 2.08
N GLY A 216 17.84 -11.82 1.30
CA GLY A 216 18.31 -11.51 -0.04
C GLY A 216 17.58 -12.27 -1.14
N THR A 217 16.56 -13.06 -0.81
CA THR A 217 15.85 -13.91 -1.76
C THR A 217 14.74 -13.17 -2.51
N LEU A 218 14.21 -12.07 -1.95
CA LEU A 218 13.17 -11.26 -2.60
C LEU A 218 13.76 -10.49 -3.79
N LEU A 219 14.89 -9.81 -3.58
CA LEU A 219 15.46 -8.85 -4.52
C LEU A 219 16.71 -9.41 -5.23
N GLY A 220 17.41 -10.37 -4.63
CA GLY A 220 18.60 -10.99 -5.20
C GLY A 220 19.91 -10.23 -4.95
N ASN A 221 19.86 -9.11 -4.20
CA ASN A 221 21.00 -8.24 -3.90
C ASN A 221 21.56 -8.40 -2.47
N GLY A 222 21.21 -9.48 -1.79
CA GLY A 222 21.76 -9.85 -0.49
C GLY A 222 20.85 -9.52 0.71
N ALA A 223 21.16 -10.14 1.84
CA ALA A 223 20.37 -10.01 3.06
C ALA A 223 20.41 -8.59 3.63
N GLY A 224 19.24 -8.03 3.89
CA GLY A 224 19.03 -6.67 4.42
C GLY A 224 18.65 -5.64 3.36
N SER A 225 18.59 -6.00 2.07
CA SER A 225 18.23 -5.07 1.01
C SER A 225 16.82 -4.53 1.21
N THR A 226 16.60 -3.29 0.79
CA THR A 226 15.30 -2.61 0.96
C THR A 226 14.78 -2.13 -0.37
N LEU A 227 13.48 -2.30 -0.61
CA LEU A 227 12.77 -1.72 -1.75
C LEU A 227 11.83 -0.62 -1.26
N THR A 228 11.89 0.57 -1.85
CA THR A 228 10.96 1.66 -1.56
C THR A 228 10.48 2.33 -2.83
N THR A 229 9.21 2.71 -2.88
CA THR A 229 8.60 3.46 -3.99
C THR A 229 8.93 4.95 -3.93
N ASN A 230 9.41 5.45 -2.79
CA ASN A 230 9.64 6.87 -2.56
C ASN A 230 11.10 7.25 -2.76
N LEU A 231 11.36 8.02 -3.81
CA LEU A 231 12.70 8.53 -4.13
C LEU A 231 13.31 9.34 -2.98
N LEU A 232 12.50 10.01 -2.16
CA LEU A 232 12.98 10.85 -1.07
C LEU A 232 13.33 10.03 0.20
N LEU A 233 12.93 8.75 0.24
CA LEU A 233 13.41 7.77 1.22
C LEU A 233 14.64 7.01 0.72
N ALA A 234 14.81 6.89 -0.60
CA ALA A 234 15.96 6.26 -1.22
C ALA A 234 17.20 7.17 -1.18
N ALA A 235 18.38 6.59 -0.99
CA ALA A 235 19.65 7.28 -1.16
C ALA A 235 20.00 7.47 -2.65
N GLU A 236 20.88 8.44 -2.94
CA GLU A 236 21.36 8.65 -4.31
C GLU A 236 22.25 7.50 -4.81
N ASP A 237 22.40 7.39 -6.13
CA ASP A 237 23.35 6.47 -6.76
C ASP A 237 24.78 6.71 -6.21
N PRO A 238 25.55 5.66 -5.87
CA PRO A 238 25.33 4.24 -6.15
C PRO A 238 24.62 3.44 -5.04
N TYR A 239 24.06 4.09 -4.02
CA TYR A 239 23.54 3.41 -2.84
C TYR A 239 22.15 2.80 -3.02
N CYS A 240 21.35 3.40 -3.90
CA CYS A 240 20.09 2.85 -4.38
C CYS A 240 20.01 2.99 -5.90
N SER A 241 19.47 1.96 -6.55
CA SER A 241 19.25 1.89 -7.98
C SER A 241 17.76 2.00 -8.30
N ASN A 242 17.42 2.74 -9.36
CA ASN A 242 16.04 2.84 -9.83
C ASN A 242 15.66 1.59 -10.63
N GLN A 243 14.67 0.87 -10.13
CA GLN A 243 14.06 -0.27 -10.80
C GLN A 243 12.78 0.19 -11.49
N ALA A 244 12.95 0.82 -12.66
CA ALA A 244 11.86 1.45 -13.42
C ALA A 244 10.73 0.46 -13.75
N ASP A 245 11.07 -0.81 -14.00
CA ASP A 245 10.10 -1.86 -14.26
C ASP A 245 9.28 -2.22 -13.01
N TRP A 246 9.77 -1.95 -11.81
CA TRP A 246 9.03 -2.21 -10.56
C TRP A 246 8.27 -0.97 -10.09
N GLY A 247 8.67 0.22 -10.55
CA GLY A 247 8.17 1.49 -10.04
C GLY A 247 8.71 1.80 -8.65
N ALA A 248 9.94 1.37 -8.35
CA ALA A 248 10.56 1.50 -7.04
C ALA A 248 12.08 1.62 -7.13
N TYR A 249 12.68 1.99 -6.00
CA TYR A 249 14.12 2.11 -5.78
C TYR A 249 14.57 0.98 -4.88
N GLU A 250 15.56 0.24 -5.35
CA GLU A 250 16.20 -0.82 -4.62
C GLU A 250 17.48 -0.30 -3.99
N CYS A 251 17.63 -0.51 -2.69
CA CYS A 251 18.74 -0.04 -1.90
C CYS A 251 19.53 -1.19 -1.28
N ASP A 252 20.85 -1.03 -1.29
CA ASP A 252 21.79 -1.98 -0.73
C ASP A 252 21.57 -2.20 0.79
N PRO A 253 21.90 -3.40 1.32
CA PRO A 253 21.60 -3.79 2.69
C PRO A 253 22.31 -2.97 3.78
N ASN A 254 23.33 -2.21 3.41
CA ASN A 254 24.14 -1.42 4.35
C ASN A 254 23.99 0.10 4.16
N THR A 255 23.08 0.55 3.29
CA THR A 255 22.98 1.98 2.94
C THR A 255 21.86 2.67 3.69
N ILE A 256 20.64 2.15 3.56
CA ILE A 256 19.47 2.64 4.28
C ILE A 256 19.00 1.60 5.27
N ASN A 257 18.74 2.04 6.50
CA ASN A 257 18.16 1.21 7.54
C ASN A 257 16.87 1.87 8.03
N LEU A 258 15.82 1.77 7.20
CA LEU A 258 14.54 2.40 7.46
C LEU A 258 13.79 1.65 8.58
N ARG A 259 13.14 2.42 9.44
CA ARG A 259 12.29 1.92 10.52
C ARG A 259 10.96 2.65 10.51
N PRO A 260 9.84 1.93 10.54
CA PRO A 260 8.54 2.57 10.54
C PRO A 260 8.38 3.41 11.81
N GLY A 261 7.63 4.48 11.67
CA GLY A 261 7.25 5.37 12.74
C GLY A 261 5.88 5.96 12.48
N VAL A 262 5.29 6.45 13.56
CA VAL A 262 3.96 7.07 13.51
C VAL A 262 3.99 8.34 14.32
N PHE A 263 3.47 9.41 13.73
CA PHE A 263 3.11 10.63 14.44
C PHE A 263 1.59 10.69 14.53
N GLU A 264 1.03 10.85 15.73
CA GLU A 264 -0.41 11.02 15.93
C GLU A 264 -0.73 12.18 16.87
N SER A 265 -1.83 12.88 16.59
CA SER A 265 -2.47 13.79 17.54
C SER A 265 -3.28 12.99 18.56
N LEU A 266 -3.10 13.36 19.83
CA LEU A 266 -3.90 12.87 20.94
C LEU A 266 -4.88 13.92 21.46
N ASP A 267 -5.04 15.04 20.74
CA ASP A 267 -6.02 16.06 21.10
C ASP A 267 -7.44 15.50 21.01
N THR A 268 -8.36 16.08 21.78
CA THR A 268 -9.77 15.63 21.83
C THR A 268 -10.48 15.76 20.49
N ASP A 269 -9.99 16.64 19.63
CA ASP A 269 -10.47 16.88 18.27
C ASP A 269 -9.65 16.13 17.20
N ARG A 270 -8.84 15.11 17.56
CA ARG A 270 -7.96 14.36 16.64
C ARG A 270 -8.65 13.76 15.41
N GLY A 271 -9.96 13.52 15.50
CA GLY A 271 -10.78 13.06 14.38
C GLY A 271 -11.39 14.22 13.61
N GLY A 272 -11.60 15.40 14.19
CA GLY A 272 -12.29 16.52 13.55
C GLY A 272 -11.39 17.61 12.96
N ARG A 273 -10.12 17.68 13.38
CA ARG A 273 -9.19 18.74 13.00
C ARG A 273 -8.16 18.23 11.99
N ARG A 274 -8.05 18.93 10.86
CA ARG A 274 -6.91 18.76 9.94
C ARG A 274 -5.62 19.23 10.59
N ILE A 275 -4.65 18.34 10.70
CA ILE A 275 -3.26 18.73 10.89
C ILE A 275 -2.61 18.73 9.50
N GLY A 276 -1.80 19.75 9.22
CA GLY A 276 -1.07 19.80 7.96
C GLY A 276 -0.12 18.60 7.82
N PRO A 277 0.32 18.29 6.59
CA PRO A 277 1.31 17.23 6.38
C PRO A 277 2.50 17.35 7.31
N VAL A 278 3.06 16.21 7.67
CA VAL A 278 4.26 16.14 8.48
C VAL A 278 5.44 15.94 7.55
N LYS A 279 6.43 16.84 7.60
CA LYS A 279 7.65 16.77 6.79
C LYS A 279 8.79 16.21 7.61
N ILE A 280 9.58 15.34 7.00
CA ILE A 280 10.76 14.75 7.61
C ILE A 280 11.97 14.99 6.72
N THR A 281 13.04 15.51 7.33
CA THR A 281 14.34 15.69 6.68
C THR A 281 15.40 14.90 7.48
N PRO A 282 15.93 13.79 6.94
CA PRO A 282 17.02 13.07 7.57
C PRO A 282 18.32 13.89 7.50
N GLN A 283 19.14 13.77 8.53
CA GLN A 283 20.46 14.39 8.67
C GLN A 283 21.49 13.27 8.84
N ASN A 284 21.72 12.56 7.73
CA ASN A 284 22.44 11.28 7.68
C ASN A 284 23.63 11.28 6.68
N GLY A 285 23.92 12.41 6.03
CA GLY A 285 24.96 12.54 5.00
C GLY A 285 24.65 11.90 3.65
N LEU A 286 23.77 10.89 3.60
CA LEU A 286 23.34 10.20 2.37
C LEU A 286 22.16 10.89 1.69
N ASN A 287 21.22 11.41 2.48
CA ASN A 287 19.98 12.05 2.04
C ASN A 287 19.81 13.41 2.75
N GLU A 288 20.92 14.07 3.11
CA GLU A 288 20.98 15.17 4.09
C GLU A 288 20.13 16.42 3.74
N ASN A 289 19.55 16.47 2.53
CA ASN A 289 18.67 17.53 2.05
C ASN A 289 17.36 17.03 1.41
N GLN A 290 17.09 15.73 1.40
CA GLN A 290 15.83 15.22 0.87
C GLN A 290 14.75 15.34 1.95
N THR A 291 13.64 15.99 1.63
CA THR A 291 12.53 16.13 2.56
C THR A 291 11.34 15.40 2.01
N TYR A 292 10.97 14.30 2.64
CA TYR A 292 9.71 13.60 2.34
C TYR A 292 8.63 14.03 3.33
N TRP A 293 7.40 13.65 3.06
CA TRP A 293 6.25 14.04 3.86
C TRP A 293 5.23 12.90 3.93
N SER A 294 4.41 12.93 4.97
CA SER A 294 3.19 12.14 5.06
C SER A 294 2.01 13.10 5.12
N ALA A 295 1.03 12.88 4.25
CA ALA A 295 -0.22 13.64 4.24
C ALA A 295 -1.21 13.13 5.30
N GLY A 296 -1.02 11.89 5.76
CA GLY A 296 -2.00 11.17 6.58
C GLY A 296 -3.23 10.80 5.75
N PRO A 297 -4.21 10.13 6.39
CA PRO A 297 -5.44 9.72 5.74
C PRO A 297 -6.17 10.88 5.06
N ILE A 298 -6.51 10.70 3.78
CA ILE A 298 -7.20 11.69 2.96
C ILE A 298 -8.69 11.72 3.31
N ASP A 299 -9.32 12.90 3.22
CA ASP A 299 -10.78 13.03 3.35
C ASP A 299 -11.51 12.27 2.24
N GLU A 300 -12.44 11.41 2.62
CA GLU A 300 -13.39 10.81 1.67
C GLU A 300 -14.60 11.73 1.51
N MET A 301 -14.74 12.35 0.33
CA MET A 301 -15.83 13.30 0.03
C MET A 301 -17.25 12.73 0.18
N CYS A 302 -17.40 11.40 0.15
CA CYS A 302 -18.68 10.69 0.25
C CYS A 302 -19.10 10.36 1.68
N SER A 303 -18.24 10.59 2.67
CA SER A 303 -18.50 10.30 4.08
C SER A 303 -18.31 11.58 4.91
N ILE A 304 -19.15 11.82 5.94
CA ILE A 304 -19.07 13.00 6.84
C ILE A 304 -17.88 12.86 7.83
N ASP A 305 -16.87 12.19 7.37
CA ASP A 305 -16.03 11.33 8.16
C ASP A 305 -14.68 12.03 8.17
N MET A 306 -14.31 12.39 9.38
CA MET A 306 -13.45 13.54 9.62
C MET A 306 -11.97 13.10 9.63
N HIS A 307 -11.08 13.97 9.15
CA HIS A 307 -9.62 13.81 9.15
C HIS A 307 -9.02 13.10 10.39
N PHE A 308 -8.32 11.99 10.18
CA PHE A 308 -7.48 11.39 11.22
C PHE A 308 -6.09 12.00 11.21
N SER A 309 -5.74 12.65 12.32
CA SER A 309 -4.40 13.20 12.55
C SER A 309 -3.37 12.11 12.90
N GLN A 310 -3.17 11.12 12.03
CA GLN A 310 -2.15 10.07 12.16
C GLN A 310 -1.34 9.99 10.85
N PHE A 311 -0.02 9.98 10.97
CA PHE A 311 0.91 10.11 9.85
C PHE A 311 1.95 9.00 9.94
N ASN A 312 2.03 8.18 8.89
CA ASN A 312 3.01 7.10 8.80
C ASN A 312 4.32 7.64 8.20
N MET A 313 5.45 7.16 8.69
CA MET A 313 6.75 7.68 8.30
C MET A 313 7.84 6.62 8.47
N TYR A 314 8.99 6.84 7.83
CA TYR A 314 10.17 5.99 8.01
C TYR A 314 11.37 6.78 8.48
N TRP A 315 11.97 6.33 9.57
CA TRP A 315 13.17 6.93 10.13
C TRP A 315 14.37 6.07 9.78
N GLN A 316 15.49 6.68 9.41
CA GLN A 316 16.73 5.93 9.37
C GLN A 316 17.26 5.72 10.79
N ALA A 317 17.45 4.46 11.17
CA ALA A 317 18.00 4.11 12.47
C ALA A 317 19.40 4.72 12.67
N ASN A 318 19.67 5.13 13.90
CA ASN A 318 20.92 5.74 14.36
C ASN A 318 21.30 7.05 13.66
N THR A 319 20.30 7.80 13.21
CA THR A 319 20.50 9.12 12.59
C THR A 319 19.73 10.21 13.32
N THR A 320 20.04 11.45 12.96
CA THR A 320 19.25 12.61 13.37
C THR A 320 18.26 12.95 12.27
N SER A 321 17.01 13.22 12.61
CA SER A 321 16.00 13.67 11.66
C SER A 321 15.31 14.92 12.18
N THR A 322 14.92 15.78 11.25
CA THR A 322 14.15 16.97 11.57
C THR A 322 12.70 16.75 11.19
N LEU A 323 11.80 16.97 12.14
CA LEU A 323 10.37 16.83 11.98
C LEU A 323 9.74 18.23 11.95
N TYR A 324 9.03 18.55 10.87
CA TYR A 324 8.28 19.79 10.75
C TYR A 324 6.79 19.51 10.63
N CYS A 325 6.00 20.09 11.52
CA CYS A 325 4.55 20.13 11.37
C CYS A 325 4.21 21.36 10.50
N THR A 326 3.64 21.18 9.31
CA THR A 326 3.36 22.34 8.42
C THR A 326 2.13 23.15 8.83
N GLY A 327 1.50 22.82 9.96
CA GLY A 327 0.35 23.52 10.53
C GLY A 327 0.50 23.65 12.05
N THR A 328 -0.58 24.00 12.73
CA THR A 328 -0.56 24.09 14.20
C THR A 328 -0.25 22.73 14.81
N ALA A 329 0.89 22.64 15.49
CA ALA A 329 1.27 21.44 16.21
C ALA A 329 0.17 21.10 17.25
N PRO A 330 -0.23 19.82 17.35
CA PRO A 330 -1.21 19.40 18.34
C PRO A 330 -0.68 19.64 19.76
N SER A 331 -1.58 19.94 20.70
CA SER A 331 -1.20 20.18 22.10
C SER A 331 -0.70 18.91 22.75
N ASN A 332 -1.28 17.76 22.36
CA ASN A 332 -0.86 16.43 22.76
C ASN A 332 -0.51 15.64 21.50
N MET A 333 0.75 15.20 21.41
CA MET A 333 1.22 14.35 20.32
C MET A 333 1.84 13.08 20.85
N ARG A 334 1.80 12.04 20.04
CA ARG A 334 2.59 10.83 20.25
C ARG A 334 3.41 10.55 19.01
N ILE A 335 4.68 10.26 19.24
CA ILE A 335 5.60 9.78 18.21
C ILE A 335 6.03 8.37 18.62
N LYS A 336 5.90 7.43 17.70
CA LYS A 336 6.39 6.05 17.86
C LYS A 336 7.47 5.78 16.85
N PHE A 337 8.56 5.17 17.32
CA PHE A 337 9.63 4.61 16.51
C PHE A 337 9.60 3.10 16.74
N TYR A 338 9.43 2.33 15.67
CA TYR A 338 9.31 0.89 15.76
C TYR A 338 10.61 0.24 15.28
N SER A 339 11.37 -0.31 16.23
CA SER A 339 12.52 -1.14 15.97
C SER A 339 12.52 -2.36 16.88
N ASN A 340 12.97 -3.49 16.33
CA ASN A 340 13.19 -4.72 17.08
C ASN A 340 14.61 -4.78 17.67
N ASP A 341 15.52 -3.89 17.25
CA ASP A 341 16.87 -3.79 17.77
C ASP A 341 16.94 -2.70 18.86
N PRO A 342 17.21 -3.06 20.13
CA PRO A 342 17.26 -2.10 21.23
C PRO A 342 18.45 -1.13 21.14
N SER A 343 19.43 -1.38 20.27
CA SER A 343 20.55 -0.47 20.01
C SER A 343 20.19 0.63 19.01
N GLU A 344 19.10 0.46 18.27
CA GLU A 344 18.64 1.44 17.30
C GLU A 344 17.86 2.57 17.97
N SER A 345 18.17 3.80 17.55
CA SER A 345 17.47 4.99 18.01
C SER A 345 17.42 6.04 16.92
N VAL A 346 16.53 7.02 17.05
CA VAL A 346 16.52 8.21 16.19
C VAL A 346 16.51 9.46 17.06
N LEU A 347 17.34 10.44 16.73
CA LEU A 347 17.31 11.75 17.37
C LEU A 347 16.39 12.68 16.57
N LEU A 348 15.29 13.11 17.17
CA LEU A 348 14.32 14.00 16.51
C LEU A 348 14.50 15.45 16.93
N LYS A 349 14.72 16.33 15.94
CA LYS A 349 14.61 17.79 16.08
C LYS A 349 13.24 18.21 15.63
N ILE A 350 12.36 18.54 16.56
CA ILE A 350 10.98 18.92 16.27
C ILE A 350 10.89 20.44 16.15
N TRP A 351 10.35 20.91 15.02
CA TRP A 351 10.04 22.31 14.78
C TRP A 351 8.54 22.45 14.51
N THR A 352 7.96 23.49 15.08
CA THR A 352 6.54 23.83 15.00
C THR A 352 6.33 25.16 14.33
#